data_AF-A0A1W1UF31-F1
#
_entry.id   AF-A0A1W1UF31-F1
#
_cell.length_a   1.000
_cell.length_b   1.000
_cell.length_c   1.000
_cell.angle_alpha   90.00
_cell.angle_beta   90.00
_cell.angle_gamma   90.00
#
_symmetry.space_group_name_H-M   'P 1'
#
loop_
_entity.id
_entity.type
_entity.pdbx_description
1 polymer ?
#
loop_
_entity_poly.entity_id
_entity_poly.type
_entity_poly.pdbx_seq_one_letter_code
_entity_poly.pdbx_strand_id
1 'polypeptide(L)'
;MNKTFFAPAPAGLTAEQLAARRQREHDSNNAIATMMSNGPAPSPEALALMQRHVDGELTIEQVIELTDEMLRARYAAKAAAGTPPSEAQ
;
A
#
# COMPACT_ATOMS: atom_id res chain seq x y z
N MET A 1 8.29 -21.24 -7.29
CA MET A 1 7.96 -19.85 -7.68
C MET A 1 7.79 -19.07 -6.38
N ASN A 2 8.61 -18.05 -6.11
CA ASN A 2 8.38 -17.20 -4.94
C ASN A 2 7.05 -16.47 -5.15
N LYS A 3 6.14 -16.59 -4.17
CA LYS A 3 4.86 -15.90 -4.19
C LYS A 3 5.15 -14.42 -3.88
N THR A 4 4.83 -13.52 -4.80
CA THR A 4 5.02 -12.06 -4.65
C THR A 4 3.67 -11.38 -4.84
N PHE A 5 3.46 -10.27 -4.12
CA PHE A 5 2.27 -9.42 -4.28
C PHE A 5 2.47 -8.31 -5.31
N PHE A 6 3.67 -8.20 -5.88
CA PHE A 6 4.09 -7.08 -6.70
C PHE A 6 4.26 -7.47 -8.17
N ALA A 7 4.10 -6.47 -9.04
CA ALA A 7 4.37 -6.62 -10.46
C ALA A 7 5.86 -6.92 -10.72
N PRO A 8 6.21 -7.54 -11.86
CA PRO A 8 7.60 -7.73 -12.26
C PRO A 8 8.40 -6.44 -12.31
N ALA A 9 9.73 -6.53 -12.16
CA ALA A 9 10.61 -5.38 -12.27
C ALA A 9 10.47 -4.68 -13.64
N PRO A 10 10.42 -3.34 -13.67
CA PRO A 10 10.48 -2.58 -14.90
C PRO A 10 11.72 -2.94 -15.74
N ALA A 11 11.57 -2.92 -17.06
CA ALA A 11 12.70 -3.09 -17.96
C ALA A 11 13.66 -1.89 -17.87
N GLY A 12 14.95 -2.12 -18.18
CA GLY A 12 15.95 -1.04 -18.27
C GLY A 12 16.59 -0.61 -16.95
N LEU A 13 16.28 -1.26 -15.83
CA LEU A 13 16.98 -1.03 -14.56
C LEU A 13 18.44 -1.52 -14.63
N THR A 14 19.35 -0.78 -14.01
CA THR A 14 20.73 -1.25 -13.77
C THR A 14 20.74 -2.41 -12.77
N ALA A 15 21.85 -3.14 -12.69
CA ALA A 15 22.00 -4.24 -11.73
C ALA A 15 21.82 -3.77 -10.27
N GLU A 16 22.32 -2.58 -9.94
CA GLU A 16 22.19 -1.98 -8.61
C GLU A 16 20.73 -1.61 -8.30
N GLN A 17 20.04 -0.97 -9.24
CA GLN A 17 18.63 -0.62 -9.10
C GLN A 17 17.76 -1.88 -8.94
N LEU A 18 18.07 -2.94 -9.70
CA LEU A 18 17.38 -4.21 -9.60
C LEU A 18 17.61 -4.89 -8.24
N ALA A 19 18.83 -4.82 -7.70
CA ALA A 19 19.13 -5.34 -6.36
C ALA A 19 18.37 -4.55 -5.27
N ALA A 20 18.38 -3.22 -5.34
CA ALA A 20 17.63 -2.38 -4.41
C ALA A 20 16.12 -2.64 -4.47
N ARG A 21 15.57 -2.80 -5.68
CA ARG A 21 14.16 -3.17 -5.88
C ARG A 21 13.84 -4.53 -5.28
N ARG A 22 14.69 -5.54 -5.51
CA ARG A 22 14.49 -6.89 -4.94
C ARG A 22 14.50 -6.88 -3.42
N GLN A 23 15.36 -6.06 -2.81
CA GLN A 23 15.38 -5.91 -1.36
C GLN A 23 14.06 -5.33 -0.84
N ARG A 24 13.58 -4.22 -1.42
CA ARG A 24 12.28 -3.63 -1.05
C ARG A 24 11.12 -4.59 -1.28
N GLU A 25 11.13 -5.33 -2.39
CA GLU A 25 10.12 -6.35 -2.69
C GLU A 25 10.12 -7.47 -1.64
N HIS A 26 11.30 -7.98 -1.27
CA HIS A 26 11.45 -9.00 -0.24
C HIS A 26 10.89 -8.53 1.11
N ASP A 27 11.28 -7.35 1.56
CA ASP A 27 10.88 -6.81 2.86
C ASP A 27 9.38 -6.53 2.90
N SER A 28 8.82 -6.01 1.81
CA SER A 28 7.39 -5.76 1.67
C SER A 28 6.58 -7.06 1.65
N ASN A 29 7.04 -8.10 0.93
CA ASN A 29 6.39 -9.41 0.94
C ASN A 29 6.40 -10.04 2.34
N ASN A 30 7.51 -9.89 3.08
CA ASN A 30 7.60 -10.39 4.46
C ASN A 30 6.62 -9.66 5.40
N ALA A 31 6.51 -8.33 5.28
CA ALA A 31 5.56 -7.54 6.06
C ALA A 31 4.10 -7.93 5.75
N ILE A 32 3.75 -8.12 4.48
CA ILE A 32 2.41 -8.55 4.07
C ILE A 32 2.11 -9.96 4.59
N ALA A 33 3.06 -10.90 4.47
CA ALA A 33 2.89 -12.25 4.99
C ALA A 33 2.67 -12.25 6.51
N THR A 34 3.45 -11.44 7.24
CA THR A 34 3.30 -11.27 8.68
C THR A 34 1.91 -10.72 9.04
N MET A 35 1.45 -9.67 8.36
CA MET A 35 0.13 -9.09 8.60
C MET A 35 -0.99 -10.09 8.30
N MET A 36 -0.92 -10.79 7.17
CA MET A 36 -1.92 -11.76 6.75
C MET A 36 -1.98 -13.02 7.64
N SER A 37 -0.97 -13.25 8.50
CA SER A 37 -0.99 -14.37 9.45
C SER A 37 -2.05 -14.19 10.55
N ASN A 38 -2.40 -12.95 10.89
CA ASN A 38 -3.31 -12.62 11.99
C ASN A 38 -4.32 -11.50 11.66
N GLY A 39 -4.40 -11.08 10.39
CA GLY A 39 -5.17 -9.93 9.95
C GLY A 39 -5.71 -10.08 8.53
N PRO A 40 -6.54 -9.13 8.09
CA PRO A 40 -7.06 -9.13 6.73
C PRO A 40 -5.95 -8.88 5.71
N ALA A 41 -6.20 -9.28 4.46
CA ALA A 41 -5.34 -8.88 3.34
C ALA A 41 -5.31 -7.34 3.21
N PRO A 42 -4.18 -6.74 2.78
CA PRO A 42 -4.13 -5.32 2.53
C PRO A 42 -5.11 -4.94 1.41
N SER A 43 -5.70 -3.75 1.52
CA SER A 43 -6.58 -3.20 0.48
C SER A 43 -5.80 -2.98 -0.82
N PRO A 44 -6.47 -3.03 -1.99
CA PRO A 44 -5.83 -2.76 -3.28
C PRO A 44 -5.09 -1.42 -3.34
N GLU A 45 -5.64 -0.37 -2.72
CA GLU A 45 -5.01 0.96 -2.72
C GLU A 45 -3.71 0.99 -1.91
N ALA A 46 -3.67 0.31 -0.76
CA ALA A 46 -2.45 0.14 0.03
C ALA A 46 -1.39 -0.67 -0.74
N LEU A 47 -1.79 -1.73 -1.43
CA LEU A 47 -0.88 -2.50 -2.30
C LEU A 47 -0.33 -1.66 -3.45
N ALA A 48 -1.12 -0.74 -4.01
CA ALA A 48 -0.66 0.17 -5.06
C ALA A 48 0.40 1.16 -4.55
N LEU A 49 0.25 1.69 -3.33
CA LEU A 49 1.29 2.53 -2.71
C LEU A 49 2.57 1.73 -2.43
N MET A 50 2.43 0.51 -1.93
CA MET A 50 3.57 -0.39 -1.70
C MET A 50 4.27 -0.78 -3.01
N GLN A 51 3.54 -0.96 -4.12
CA GLN A 51 4.13 -1.19 -5.44
C GLN A 51 5.07 -0.04 -5.84
N ARG A 52 4.62 1.21 -5.66
CA ARG A 52 5.42 2.40 -5.94
C ARG A 52 6.67 2.48 -5.05
N HIS A 53 6.57 2.05 -3.79
CA HIS A 53 7.73 1.91 -2.92
C HIS A 53 8.70 0.83 -3.41
N VAL A 54 8.21 -0.36 -3.78
CA VAL A 54 9.04 -1.43 -4.34
C VAL A 54 9.78 -0.93 -5.58
N ASP A 55 9.09 -0.27 -6.50
CA ASP A 55 9.68 0.29 -7.71
C ASP A 55 10.63 1.48 -7.44
N GLY A 56 10.63 2.00 -6.21
CA GLY A 56 11.54 3.07 -5.76
C GLY A 56 11.05 4.48 -6.06
N GLU A 57 9.78 4.64 -6.43
CA GLU A 57 9.13 5.93 -6.64
C GLU A 57 8.80 6.65 -5.34
N LEU A 58 8.58 5.89 -4.26
CA LEU A 58 8.25 6.40 -2.93
C LEU A 58 9.20 5.84 -1.88
N THR A 59 9.53 6.65 -0.88
CA THR A 59 10.09 6.14 0.38
C THR A 59 9.02 5.47 1.22
N ILE A 60 9.41 4.69 2.23
CA ILE A 60 8.43 4.04 3.11
C ILE A 60 7.67 5.08 3.95
N GLU A 61 8.33 6.17 4.33
CA GLU A 61 7.73 7.29 5.07
C GLU A 61 6.61 7.95 4.25
N GLN A 62 6.85 8.19 2.96
CA GLN A 62 5.82 8.72 2.06
C GLN A 62 4.63 7.77 1.90
N VAL A 63 4.86 6.46 1.88
CA VAL A 63 3.76 5.48 1.85
C VAL A 63 2.93 5.54 3.14
N ILE A 64 3.57 5.69 4.30
CA ILE A 64 2.89 5.83 5.58
C ILE A 64 1.99 7.07 5.57
N GLU A 65 2.54 8.23 5.18
CA GLU A 65 1.78 9.49 5.09
C GLU A 65 0.57 9.37 4.16
N LEU A 66 0.77 8.86 2.94
CA LEU A 66 -0.32 8.68 1.97
C LEU A 66 -1.37 7.68 2.43
N THR A 67 -0.96 6.64 3.15
CA THR A 67 -1.88 5.66 3.73
C THR A 67 -2.74 6.30 4.83
N ASP A 68 -2.13 7.11 5.69
CA ASP A 68 -2.84 7.84 6.75
C ASP A 68 -3.85 8.83 6.18
N GLU A 69 -3.46 9.60 5.15
CA GLU A 69 -4.35 10.53 4.45
C GLU A 69 -5.55 9.80 3.82
N MET A 70 -5.28 8.69 3.12
CA MET A 70 -6.31 7.85 2.51
C MET A 70 -7.30 7.32 3.56
N LEU A 71 -6.80 6.80 4.68
CA LEU A 71 -7.64 6.26 5.75
C LEU A 71 -8.47 7.35 6.42
N ARG A 72 -7.87 8.52 6.71
CA ARG A 72 -8.60 9.69 7.25
C ARG A 72 -9.75 10.10 6.33
N ALA A 73 -9.49 10.23 5.03
CA ALA A 73 -10.50 10.58 4.05
C ALA A 73 -11.64 9.54 4.00
N ARG A 74 -11.28 8.24 3.96
CA ARG A 74 -12.25 7.13 3.91
C ARG A 74 -13.16 7.09 5.14
N TYR A 75 -12.59 7.27 6.33
CA TYR A 75 -13.38 7.23 7.57
C TYR A 75 -14.18 8.52 7.82
N ALA A 76 -13.67 9.69 7.39
CA ALA A 76 -14.45 10.92 7.41
C ALA A 76 -15.69 10.81 6.50
N ALA A 77 -15.53 10.28 5.28
CA ALA A 77 -16.64 10.06 4.36
C ALA A 77 -17.67 9.05 4.89
N LYS A 78 -17.21 7.97 5.55
CA LYS A 78 -18.10 6.99 6.19
C LYS A 78 -18.93 7.62 7.32
N ALA A 79 -18.34 8.53 8.11
CA ALA A 79 -19.07 9.24 9.15
C ALA A 79 -20.16 10.15 8.56
N ALA A 80 -19.87 10.86 7.46
CA ALA A 80 -20.83 11.72 6.78
C ALA A 80 -21.99 10.94 6.13
N ALA A 81 -21.71 9.76 5.56
CA ALA A 81 -22.74 8.90 4.95
C ALA A 81 -23.69 8.23 5.98
N GLY A 82 -23.31 8.22 7.27
CA GLY A 82 -24.13 7.69 8.36
C GLY A 82 -25.06 8.71 9.01
N THR A 83 -25.00 10.00 8.64
CA THR A 83 -25.91 11.03 9.14
C THR A 83 -27.18 11.06 8.28
N PRO A 84 -28.36 10.66 8.81
CA PRO A 84 -29.61 10.80 8.06
C PRO A 84 -29.89 12.30 7.82
N PRO A 85 -30.54 12.67 6.71
CA PRO A 85 -30.90 14.06 6.46
C PRO A 85 -31.80 14.53 7.62
N SER A 86 -31.39 15.59 8.31
CA SER A 86 -32.24 16.28 9.28
C SER A 86 -33.46 16.79 8.52
N GLU A 87 -34.62 16.19 8.75
CA GLU A 87 -35.90 16.77 8.33
C GLU A 87 -36.03 18.14 8.99
N ALA A 88 -35.93 19.19 8.18
CA ALA A 88 -36.25 20.54 8.59
C ALA A 88 -37.76 20.61 8.86
N GLN A 89 -38.10 20.91 10.11
CA GLN A 89 -39.47 21.25 10.56
C GLN A 89 -39.87 22.63 10.08
#